data_AF-A0A6I7PY66-F1
#
_entry.id   AF-A0A6I7PY66-F1
#
_cell.length_a   1.000
_cell.length_b   1.000
_cell.length_c   1.000
_cell.angle_alpha   90.00
_cell.angle_beta   90.00
_cell.angle_gamma   90.00
#
_symmetry.space_group_name_H-M   'P 1'
#
loop_
_entity.id
_entity.type
_entity.pdbx_description
1 polymer ?
#
loop_
_entity_poly.entity_id
_entity_poly.type
_entity_poly.pdbx_seq_one_letter_code
_entity_poly.pdbx_strand_id
1 'polypeptide(L)' 'MTVTIDLPREMEHRLNLLAARTGRSKALCLHEIIEQGIAEMEDYYLAADVGERVPKGEEPVFSAAEARSYLGLDD' A
#
# COMPACT_ATOMS: atom_id res chain seq x y z
N MET A 1 12.82 -16.41 9.74
CA MET A 1 12.23 -17.26 8.69
C MET A 1 12.81 -16.80 7.35
N THR A 2 13.14 -17.71 6.45
CA THR A 2 13.71 -17.38 5.13
C THR A 2 12.71 -17.74 4.05
N VAL A 3 12.43 -16.80 3.15
CA VAL A 3 11.60 -17.01 1.96
C VAL A 3 12.49 -16.79 0.75
N THR A 4 12.51 -17.74 -0.17
CA THR A 4 13.22 -17.63 -1.44
C THR A 4 12.22 -17.21 -2.52
N ILE A 5 12.56 -16.16 -3.28
CA ILE A 5 11.74 -15.65 -4.37
C ILE A 5 12.57 -15.58 -5.65
N ASP A 6 11.96 -15.95 -6.77
CA ASP A 6 12.56 -15.79 -8.09
C ASP A 6 12.22 -14.40 -8.63
N LEU A 7 13.26 -13.60 -8.87
CA LEU A 7 13.13 -12.25 -9.42
C LEU A 7 13.42 -12.28 -10.93
N PRO A 8 12.53 -11.71 -11.77
CA PRO A 8 12.85 -11.48 -13.17
C PRO A 8 14.13 -10.64 -13.31
N ARG A 9 14.92 -10.90 -14.36
CA ARG A 9 16.22 -10.23 -14.59
C ARG A 9 16.15 -8.71 -14.52
N GLU A 10 15.07 -8.13 -15.04
CA GLU A 10 14.84 -6.68 -15.01
C GLU A 10 14.68 -6.16 -13.57
N MET A 11 13.94 -6.88 -12.73
CA MET A 11 13.71 -6.49 -11.34
C MET A 11 14.99 -6.65 -10.51
N GLU A 12 15.75 -7.72 -10.75
CA GLU A 12 17.06 -7.90 -10.13
C GLU A 12 18.00 -6.74 -10.50
N HIS A 13 18.03 -6.34 -11.77
CA HIS A 13 18.83 -5.21 -12.22
C HIS A 13 18.44 -3.89 -11.52
N ARG A 14 17.13 -3.61 -11.41
CA ARG A 14 16.62 -2.44 -10.69
C ARG A 14 17.00 -2.46 -9.21
N LEU A 15 16.90 -3.62 -8.55
CA LEU A 15 17.32 -3.80 -7.16
C LEU A 15 18.83 -3.55 -6.98
N ASN A 16 19.65 -4.01 -7.93
CA ASN A 16 21.10 -3.78 -7.91
C ASN A 16 21.46 -2.30 -8.00
N LEU A 17 20.80 -1.56 -8.90
CA LEU A 17 20.98 -0.13 -9.03
C LEU A 17 20.53 0.63 -7.78
N LEU A 18 19.41 0.23 -7.18
CA LEU A 18 18.90 0.84 -5.95
C LEU A 18 19.86 0.64 -4.78
N ALA A 19 20.36 -0.58 -4.59
CA ALA A 19 21.35 -0.91 -3.57
C ALA A 19 22.64 -0.09 -3.76
N ALA A 20 23.14 -0.02 -5.01
CA ALA A 20 24.33 0.77 -5.34
C ALA A 20 24.14 2.27 -5.07
N ARG A 21 22.97 2.84 -5.41
CA ARG A 21 22.67 4.26 -5.22
C ARG A 21 22.53 4.64 -3.75
N THR A 22 21.99 3.75 -2.94
CA THR A 22 21.73 3.98 -1.51
C THR A 22 22.92 3.58 -0.62
N GLY A 23 23.92 2.88 -1.18
CA GLY A 23 25.03 2.32 -0.41
C GLY A 23 24.62 1.18 0.53
N ARG A 24 23.45 0.59 0.30
CA ARG A 24 22.86 -0.47 1.15
C ARG A 24 23.01 -1.84 0.51
N SER A 25 22.83 -2.89 1.29
CA SER A 25 22.75 -4.26 0.76
C SER A 25 21.43 -4.47 0.01
N LYS A 26 21.44 -5.38 -0.98
CA LYS A 26 20.22 -5.78 -1.69
C LYS A 26 19.16 -6.35 -0.74
N ALA A 27 19.60 -7.08 0.28
CA ALA A 27 18.71 -7.68 1.29
C ALA A 27 17.95 -6.60 2.06
N LEU A 28 18.63 -5.55 2.53
CA LEU A 28 17.97 -4.44 3.24
C LEU A 28 16.97 -3.72 2.35
N CYS A 29 17.35 -3.42 1.09
CA CYS A 29 16.41 -2.80 0.15
C CYS A 29 15.19 -3.68 -0.11
N LEU A 30 15.39 -5.01 -0.22
CA LEU A 30 14.29 -5.95 -0.42
C LEU A 30 13.37 -6.03 0.80
N HIS A 31 13.93 -5.99 2.01
CA HIS A 31 13.13 -5.94 3.24
C HIS A 31 12.23 -4.71 3.28
N GLU A 32 12.78 -3.52 3.00
CA GLU A 32 12.01 -2.27 2.99
C GLU A 32 10.92 -2.29 1.91
N ILE A 33 11.22 -2.80 0.71
CA ILE A 33 10.24 -2.92 -0.38
C ILE A 33 9.11 -3.89 -0.01
N ILE A 34 9.42 -5.03 0.63
CA ILE A 34 8.39 -5.99 1.05
C ILE A 34 7.52 -5.39 2.16
N GLU A 35 8.12 -4.75 3.15
CA GLU A 35 7.39 -4.12 4.25
C GLU A 35 6.45 -3.02 3.75
N GLN A 36 6.95 -2.12 2.90
CA GLN A 36 6.14 -1.08 2.29
C GLN A 36 5.05 -1.67 1.38
N GLY A 37 5.40 -2.67 0.57
CA GLY A 37 4.45 -3.32 -0.34
C GLY A 37 3.32 -4.04 0.40
N ILE A 38 3.59 -4.64 1.57
CA ILE A 38 2.55 -5.23 2.42
C ILE A 38 1.62 -4.14 2.93
N ALA A 39 2.15 -3.06 3.49
CA ALA A 39 1.33 -1.96 3.98
C ALA A 39 0.43 -1.35 2.88
N GLU A 40 0.98 -1.13 1.69
CA GLU A 40 0.21 -0.63 0.53
C GLU A 40 -0.89 -1.62 0.08
N MET A 41 -0.61 -2.94 0.12
CA MET A 41 -1.62 -3.95 -0.17
C MET A 41 -2.71 -4.02 0.90
N GLU A 42 -2.35 -3.94 2.17
CA GLU A 42 -3.30 -3.92 3.28
C GLU A 42 -4.23 -2.71 3.18
N ASP A 43 -3.70 -1.53 2.91
CA ASP A 43 -4.50 -0.32 2.66
C ASP A 43 -5.42 -0.47 1.44
N TYR A 44 -4.90 -1.05 0.35
CA TYR A 44 -5.72 -1.31 -0.85
C TYR A 44 -6.89 -2.25 -0.55
N TYR A 45 -6.66 -3.35 0.17
CA TYR A 45 -7.71 -4.31 0.48
C TYR A 45 -8.70 -3.77 1.53
N LEU A 46 -8.24 -2.96 2.50
CA LEU A 46 -9.12 -2.25 3.41
C LEU A 46 -10.08 -1.31 2.67
N ALA A 47 -9.57 -0.55 1.69
CA ALA A 47 -10.39 0.33 0.87
C ALA A 47 -11.33 -0.44 -0.07
N ALA A 48 -10.85 -1.54 -0.68
CA ALA A 48 -11.66 -2.36 -1.57
C ALA A 48 -12.81 -3.08 -0.84
N ASP A 49 -12.57 -3.58 0.38
CA ASP A 49 -13.60 -4.20 1.21
C ASP A 49 -14.71 -3.21 1.58
N VAL A 50 -14.33 -2.00 2.01
CA VAL A 50 -15.29 -0.91 2.25
C VAL A 50 -16.06 -0.57 0.97
N GLY A 51 -15.37 -0.52 -0.18
CA GLY A 51 -15.97 -0.27 -1.49
C GLY A 51 -17.03 -1.31 -1.89
N GLU A 52 -16.87 -2.58 -1.51
CA GLU A 52 -17.88 -3.62 -1.73
C GLU A 52 -19.06 -3.53 -0.75
N ARG A 53 -18.84 -3.03 0.47
CA ARG A 53 -19.84 -2.95 1.53
C ARG A 53 -20.78 -1.76 1.37
N VAL A 54 -20.31 -0.66 0.77
CA VAL A 54 -21.12 0.53 0.44
C VAL A 54 -22.36 0.19 -0.43
N PRO A 55 -22.27 -0.48 -1.58
CA PRO A 55 -23.45 -0.86 -2.37
C PRO A 55 -24.32 -1.93 -1.69
N LYS A 56 -23.77 -2.69 -0.74
CA LYS A 56 -24.51 -3.66 0.09
C LYS A 56 -25.26 -2.98 1.26
N GLY A 57 -25.05 -1.68 1.49
CA GLY A 57 -25.67 -0.94 2.59
C GLY A 57 -25.09 -1.25 3.97
N GLU A 58 -23.91 -1.87 4.01
CA GLU A 58 -23.23 -2.30 5.24
C GLU A 58 -22.27 -1.22 5.78
N GLU A 59 -22.22 -0.06 5.12
CA GLU A 59 -21.43 1.11 5.50
C GLU A 59 -22.33 2.37 5.49
N PRO A 60 -22.20 3.28 6.47
CA PRO A 60 -22.94 4.52 6.47
C PRO A 60 -22.47 5.41 5.31
N VAL A 61 -23.41 5.85 4.49
CA VAL A 61 -23.16 6.77 3.37
C VAL A 61 -23.62 8.16 3.78
N PHE A 62 -22.75 9.14 3.63
CA PHE A 62 -23.01 10.53 3.96
C PHE A 62 -23.17 11.34 2.67
N SER A 63 -24.10 12.28 2.65
CA SER A 63 -24.11 13.33 1.64
C SER A 63 -22.86 14.20 1.75
N ALA A 64 -22.53 14.92 0.68
CA ALA A 64 -21.37 15.80 0.68
C ALA A 64 -21.45 16.88 1.79
N ALA A 65 -22.65 17.34 2.15
CA ALA A 65 -22.85 18.30 3.23
C ALA A 65 -22.62 17.65 4.62
N GLU A 66 -23.17 16.46 4.86
CA GLU A 66 -22.96 15.73 6.12
C GLU A 66 -21.49 15.36 6.34
N ALA A 67 -20.79 14.95 5.27
CA ALA A 67 -19.38 14.61 5.35
C ALA A 67 -18.51 15.84 5.70
N ARG A 68 -18.78 17.01 5.11
CA ARG A 68 -18.05 18.24 5.43
C ARG A 68 -18.29 18.68 6.87
N SER A 69 -19.53 18.58 7.34
CA SER A 69 -19.87 18.90 8.73
C SER A 69 -19.17 17.99 9.73
N TYR A 70 -19.20 16.69 9.46
CA TYR A 70 -18.54 15.69 10.30
C TYR A 70 -17.02 15.86 10.37
N LEU A 71 -16.39 16.28 9.26
CA LEU A 71 -14.94 16.50 9.17
C LEU A 71 -14.50 17.91 9.61
N GLY A 72 -15.43 18.78 9.97
CA GLY A 72 -15.12 20.18 10.30
C GLY A 72 -14.62 21.00 9.10
N LEU A 73 -15.11 20.69 7.89
CA LEU A 73 -14.75 21.33 6.63
C LEU A 73 -15.87 22.25 6.10
N ASP A 74 -16.76 22.70 6.97
CA ASP A 74 -17.92 23.56 6.64
C ASP A 74 -17.57 25.07 6.62
N ASP A 75 -16.32 25.44 6.95
CA ASP A 75 -15.80 26.81 6.90
C ASP A 75 -15.47 27.29 5.47
#